data_AF-A0A2P5LUG8-F1
#
_entry.id   AF-A0A2P5LUG8-F1
#
_cell.length_a   1.000
_cell.length_b   1.000
_cell.length_c   1.000
_cell.angle_alpha   90.00
_cell.angle_beta   90.00
_cell.angle_gamma   90.00
#
_symmetry.space_group_name_H-M   'P 1'
#
loop_
_entity.id
_entity.type
_entity.pdbx_description
1 polymer ?
#
loop_
_entity_poly.entity_id
_entity_poly.type
_entity_poly.pdbx_seq_one_letter_code
_entity_poly.pdbx_strand_id
1 'polypeptide(L)'
;MRICGAGFKPQSRPRSGCRISAALQHITARMTKHLRSLPLGGIRAVPATAFLILSGTAALAETGHASFYGRELAGRRTASGEVFRPDAMTAAHRSLPFGSRVKVTNHTNGKAVVLRITDRGPFVRGRIIDVSHGAARVLGFAGQGTARVTIERMGVDRTTVETPPAAAPAPAAARAEADVSPVLPEAGLPRNPEGNGK
;
A
#
# COMPACT_ATOMS: atom_id res chain seq x y z
N MET A 1 57.39 23.89 27.00
CA MET A 1 56.77 24.77 25.99
C MET A 1 55.28 24.97 26.29
N ARG A 2 54.84 26.22 26.44
CA ARG A 2 53.43 26.67 26.40
C ARG A 2 53.16 27.26 25.02
N ILE A 3 52.01 26.93 24.42
CA ILE A 3 51.07 27.82 23.69
C ILE A 3 49.86 26.95 23.30
N CYS A 4 48.70 27.07 23.96
CA CYS A 4 47.61 28.04 23.76
C CYS A 4 46.92 27.96 22.37
N GLY A 5 45.64 27.58 22.40
CA GLY A 5 44.70 27.67 21.28
C GLY A 5 43.27 27.37 21.75
N ALA A 6 42.55 28.41 22.16
CA ALA A 6 41.10 28.46 22.38
C ALA A 6 40.34 28.13 21.07
N GLY A 7 39.07 27.76 21.01
CA GLY A 7 37.97 27.67 21.96
C GLY A 7 36.71 27.55 21.10
N PHE A 8 35.89 26.52 21.30
CA PHE A 8 34.63 26.35 20.57
C PHE A 8 33.57 25.84 21.54
N LYS A 9 32.73 26.76 22.04
CA LYS A 9 31.50 26.44 22.76
C LYS A 9 30.31 26.89 21.91
N PRO A 10 29.46 25.99 21.42
CA PRO A 10 28.12 26.35 20.99
C PRO A 10 27.14 26.19 22.17
N GLN A 11 26.76 27.30 22.78
CA GLN A 11 25.47 27.47 23.47
C GLN A 11 24.50 28.00 22.39
N SER A 12 23.19 27.78 22.33
CA SER A 12 22.15 27.25 23.23
C SER A 12 20.88 27.01 22.37
N ARG A 13 20.06 26.00 22.70
CA ARG A 13 18.64 25.87 22.27
C ARG A 13 17.74 26.68 23.25
N PRO A 14 16.40 26.70 23.16
CA PRO A 14 15.44 26.76 22.03
C PRO A 14 14.39 27.90 22.23
N ARG A 15 13.37 27.94 21.37
CA ARG A 15 11.99 28.49 21.54
C ARG A 15 11.69 29.78 20.77
N SER A 16 10.85 29.63 19.74
CA SER A 16 9.92 30.68 19.31
C SER A 16 8.62 30.01 18.88
N GLY A 17 7.70 29.92 19.84
CA GLY A 17 6.32 29.57 19.58
C GLY A 17 5.68 30.60 18.65
N CYS A 18 4.90 30.09 17.69
CA CYS A 18 4.03 30.87 16.83
C CYS A 18 2.99 31.56 17.72
N ARG A 19 3.24 32.83 18.06
CA ARG A 19 2.30 33.68 18.76
C ARG A 19 1.21 34.06 17.79
N ILE A 20 0.03 33.49 18.04
CA ILE A 20 -1.27 33.92 17.53
C ILE A 20 -1.37 35.43 17.75
N SER A 21 -1.30 36.20 16.66
CA SER A 21 -1.50 37.64 16.72
C SER A 21 -2.99 37.92 16.70
N ALA A 22 -3.54 38.04 17.91
CA ALA A 22 -4.79 38.73 18.14
C ALA A 22 -4.59 40.21 17.82
N ALA A 23 -5.12 40.65 16.69
CA ALA A 23 -5.32 42.07 16.37
C ALA A 23 -6.73 42.23 15.81
N LEU A 24 -7.70 41.99 16.70
CA LEU A 24 -8.91 42.81 16.77
C LEU A 24 -8.47 44.23 17.15
N GLN A 25 -9.26 45.25 16.79
CA GLN A 25 -9.08 46.71 16.95
C GLN A 25 -8.65 47.39 15.63
N HIS A 26 -9.27 48.41 15.06
CA HIS A 26 -10.48 49.20 15.31
C HIS A 26 -10.59 50.20 14.11
N ILE A 27 -11.81 50.65 13.75
CA ILE A 27 -12.10 51.93 13.06
C ILE A 27 -11.89 52.04 11.53
N THR A 28 -13.00 51.89 10.80
CA THR A 28 -13.45 52.87 9.77
C THR A 28 -14.98 52.98 9.90
N ALA A 29 -15.51 53.80 10.81
CA ALA A 29 -16.03 55.13 10.51
C ALA A 29 -16.87 55.18 9.20
N ARG A 30 -18.21 55.16 9.27
CA ARG A 30 -19.10 56.34 9.41
C ARG A 30 -19.53 56.90 8.04
N MET A 31 -20.63 56.39 7.48
CA MET A 31 -21.48 56.99 6.41
C MET A 31 -22.51 55.90 6.06
N THR A 32 -23.83 56.02 6.11
CA THR A 32 -24.77 57.12 5.97
C THR A 32 -26.06 56.73 6.69
N LYS A 33 -26.53 57.61 7.56
CA LYS A 33 -27.85 57.58 8.20
C LYS A 33 -28.91 58.08 7.21
N HIS A 34 -30.07 57.44 7.23
CA HIS A 34 -31.33 57.78 6.56
C HIS A 34 -31.45 57.53 5.04
N LEU A 35 -32.17 56.45 4.69
CA LEU A 35 -33.34 56.47 3.80
C LEU A 35 -34.21 55.24 4.15
N ARG A 36 -35.28 55.44 4.90
CA ARG A 36 -36.70 55.38 4.46
C ARG A 36 -37.23 53.95 4.22
N SER A 37 -38.07 53.54 5.18
CA SER A 37 -39.21 52.61 5.12
C SER A 37 -39.77 52.31 3.72
N LEU A 38 -40.20 51.06 3.48
CA LEU A 38 -41.43 50.63 2.79
C LEU A 38 -41.54 49.06 2.83
N PRO A 39 -42.72 48.44 2.54
CA PRO A 39 -43.40 47.50 3.43
C PRO A 39 -43.27 46.01 3.04
N LEU A 40 -43.75 45.14 3.94
CA LEU A 40 -43.97 43.71 3.71
C LEU A 40 -44.83 43.49 2.46
N GLY A 41 -44.26 42.83 1.44
CA GLY A 41 -45.01 42.33 0.30
C GLY A 41 -44.10 41.87 -0.82
N GLY A 42 -43.94 40.55 -0.97
CA GLY A 42 -43.36 39.96 -2.17
C GLY A 42 -42.23 38.99 -1.90
N ILE A 43 -42.56 37.70 -1.91
CA ILE A 43 -41.65 36.59 -2.12
C ILE A 43 -40.77 36.89 -3.33
N ARG A 44 -39.43 36.83 -3.21
CA ARG A 44 -38.56 36.22 -4.23
C ARG A 44 -37.09 36.13 -3.80
N ALA A 45 -36.52 34.99 -4.15
CA ALA A 45 -35.11 34.59 -4.09
C ALA A 45 -34.56 34.28 -2.68
N VAL A 46 -34.78 33.04 -2.26
CA VAL A 46 -33.80 32.34 -1.41
C VAL A 46 -32.46 32.46 -2.14
N PRO A 47 -31.40 33.05 -1.56
CA PRO A 47 -30.08 32.93 -2.16
C PRO A 47 -29.77 31.44 -2.12
N ALA A 48 -29.77 30.80 -3.29
CA ALA A 48 -29.22 29.47 -3.47
C ALA A 48 -27.72 29.60 -3.25
N THR A 49 -27.29 29.68 -1.98
CA THR A 49 -25.93 29.43 -1.58
C THR A 49 -25.65 27.99 -2.00
N ALA A 50 -25.05 27.87 -3.18
CA ALA A 50 -24.54 26.63 -3.72
C ALA A 50 -23.56 26.07 -2.69
N PHE A 51 -24.06 25.17 -1.86
CA PHE A 51 -23.25 24.37 -0.96
C PHE A 51 -22.50 23.38 -1.85
N LEU A 52 -21.35 23.81 -2.38
CA LEU A 52 -20.41 22.95 -3.08
C LEU A 52 -19.90 21.92 -2.07
N ILE A 53 -20.59 20.78 -1.97
CA ILE A 53 -20.05 19.62 -1.27
C ILE A 53 -18.92 19.09 -2.15
N LEU A 54 -17.70 19.56 -1.88
CA LEU A 54 -16.48 18.99 -2.43
C LEU A 54 -16.27 17.62 -1.79
N SER A 55 -16.99 16.62 -2.29
CA SER A 55 -16.83 15.22 -1.90
C SER A 55 -15.51 14.68 -2.47
N GLY A 56 -14.39 15.06 -1.86
CA GLY A 56 -13.10 14.43 -2.11
C GLY A 56 -13.09 13.04 -1.48
N THR A 57 -13.36 11.99 -2.27
CA THR A 57 -13.04 10.62 -1.85
C THR A 57 -11.53 10.47 -1.80
N ALA A 58 -10.94 10.67 -0.63
CA ALA A 58 -9.54 10.36 -0.40
C ALA A 58 -9.34 8.87 -0.68
N ALA A 59 -8.59 8.54 -1.74
CA ALA A 59 -8.13 7.19 -1.96
C ALA A 59 -7.33 6.75 -0.72
N LEU A 60 -7.75 5.66 -0.07
CA LEU A 60 -7.05 5.11 1.08
C LEU A 60 -5.66 4.65 0.61
N ALA A 61 -4.67 5.50 0.86
CA ALA A 61 -3.27 5.25 0.59
C ALA A 61 -2.55 4.95 1.91
N GLU A 62 -1.91 3.79 2.00
CA GLU A 62 -1.13 3.37 3.16
C GLU A 62 0.35 3.24 2.77
N THR A 63 1.26 3.76 3.60
CA THR A 63 2.71 3.71 3.33
C THR A 63 3.43 2.95 4.43
N GLY A 64 4.38 2.10 4.05
CA GLY A 64 5.08 1.22 4.98
C GLY A 64 6.06 0.30 4.27
N HIS A 65 6.55 -0.74 4.96
CA HIS A 65 7.46 -1.70 4.34
C HIS A 65 6.71 -2.87 3.72
N ALA A 66 7.14 -3.26 2.53
CA ALA A 66 6.79 -4.50 1.89
C ALA A 66 7.88 -5.54 2.12
N SER A 67 7.47 -6.80 2.27
CA SER A 67 8.36 -7.93 2.04
C SER A 67 7.74 -8.87 1.00
N PHE A 68 8.39 -9.99 0.72
CA PHE A 68 7.83 -11.00 -0.17
C PHE A 68 7.98 -12.39 0.42
N TYR A 69 7.06 -13.28 0.05
CA TYR A 69 7.18 -14.70 0.38
C TYR A 69 7.89 -15.46 -0.76
N GLY A 70 8.69 -16.45 -0.38
CA GLY A 70 9.53 -17.21 -1.30
C GLY A 70 8.80 -18.36 -2.00
N ARG A 71 9.58 -19.12 -2.79
CA ARG A 71 9.07 -20.24 -3.61
C ARG A 71 8.74 -21.48 -2.77
N GLU A 72 9.19 -21.52 -1.52
CA GLU A 72 8.98 -22.63 -0.59
C GLU A 72 7.50 -22.82 -0.25
N LEU A 73 6.69 -21.77 -0.42
CA LEU A 73 5.25 -21.84 -0.21
C LEU A 73 4.48 -22.35 -1.44
N ALA A 74 5.13 -22.52 -2.60
CA ALA A 74 4.47 -22.89 -3.85
C ALA A 74 3.54 -24.11 -3.67
N GLY A 75 2.32 -24.02 -4.19
CA GLY A 75 1.34 -25.11 -4.10
C GLY A 75 0.55 -25.16 -2.78
N ARG A 76 0.92 -24.37 -1.76
CA ARG A 76 0.13 -24.26 -0.52
C ARG A 76 -1.15 -23.47 -0.75
N ARG A 77 -2.18 -23.74 0.07
CA ARG A 77 -3.42 -22.94 0.06
C ARG A 77 -3.21 -21.62 0.80
N THR A 78 -3.65 -20.53 0.20
CA THR A 78 -3.71 -19.19 0.81
C THR A 78 -4.97 -19.04 1.66
N ALA A 79 -5.08 -17.96 2.46
CA ALA A 79 -6.28 -17.67 3.24
C ALA A 79 -7.54 -17.42 2.40
N SER A 80 -7.40 -17.08 1.10
CA SER A 80 -8.53 -17.03 0.17
C SER A 80 -9.03 -18.42 -0.28
N GLY A 81 -8.28 -19.49 0.02
CA GLY A 81 -8.54 -20.85 -0.46
C GLY A 81 -7.86 -21.17 -1.80
N GLU A 82 -7.33 -20.17 -2.51
CA GLU A 82 -6.61 -20.37 -3.76
C GLU A 82 -5.22 -20.98 -3.56
N VAL A 83 -4.75 -21.75 -4.54
CA VAL A 83 -3.38 -22.31 -4.56
C VAL A 83 -2.37 -21.21 -4.84
N PHE A 84 -1.38 -21.09 -3.96
CA PHE A 84 -0.35 -20.10 -4.08
C PHE A 84 0.63 -20.40 -5.24
N ARG A 85 0.80 -19.40 -6.12
CA ARG A 85 1.74 -19.43 -7.25
C ARG A 85 2.80 -18.32 -7.08
N PRO A 86 4.10 -18.65 -6.97
CA PRO A 86 5.15 -17.65 -6.75
C PRO A 86 5.27 -16.56 -7.80
N ASP A 87 4.98 -16.88 -9.06
CA ASP A 87 5.10 -15.94 -10.17
C ASP A 87 3.81 -15.12 -10.42
N ALA A 88 2.74 -15.37 -9.66
CA ALA A 88 1.47 -14.65 -9.81
C ALA A 88 1.53 -13.23 -9.19
N MET A 89 0.72 -12.30 -9.68
CA MET A 89 0.65 -10.92 -9.16
C MET A 89 -0.30 -10.82 -7.94
N THR A 90 0.11 -11.45 -6.85
CA THR A 90 -0.68 -11.58 -5.61
C THR A 90 0.02 -11.02 -4.40
N ALA A 91 -0.75 -10.67 -3.36
CA ALA A 91 -0.24 -10.14 -2.10
C ALA A 91 -1.09 -10.57 -0.89
N ALA A 92 -0.47 -10.50 0.29
CA ALA A 92 -1.08 -10.71 1.59
C ALA A 92 -1.27 -9.38 2.32
N HIS A 93 -2.45 -9.15 2.87
CA HIS A 93 -2.76 -7.95 3.66
C HIS A 93 -3.64 -8.29 4.86
N ARG A 94 -3.50 -7.52 5.95
CA ARG A 94 -4.19 -7.78 7.23
C ARG A 94 -5.70 -7.62 7.14
N SER A 95 -6.15 -6.49 6.59
CA SER A 95 -7.54 -6.04 6.68
C SER A 95 -8.25 -5.89 5.34
N LEU A 96 -7.54 -5.93 4.21
CA LEU A 96 -8.17 -5.68 2.91
C LEU A 96 -9.02 -6.89 2.49
N PRO A 97 -10.20 -6.69 1.89
CA PRO A 97 -11.01 -7.80 1.41
C PRO A 97 -10.25 -8.63 0.38
N PHE A 98 -10.40 -9.95 0.44
CA PHE A 98 -9.85 -10.83 -0.59
C PHE A 98 -10.41 -10.47 -1.97
N GLY A 99 -9.60 -10.63 -3.01
CA GLY A 99 -9.94 -10.21 -4.37
C GLY A 99 -9.79 -8.71 -4.64
N SER A 100 -9.56 -7.88 -3.61
CA SER A 100 -9.29 -6.46 -3.81
C SER A 100 -8.03 -6.26 -4.66
N ARG A 101 -8.09 -5.29 -5.57
CA ARG A 101 -6.94 -4.84 -6.37
C ARG A 101 -6.28 -3.65 -5.69
N VAL A 102 -4.97 -3.71 -5.55
CA VAL A 102 -4.16 -2.64 -4.96
C VAL A 102 -3.01 -2.29 -5.90
N LYS A 103 -2.75 -1.01 -6.10
CA LYS A 103 -1.53 -0.54 -6.74
C LYS A 103 -0.47 -0.38 -5.66
N VAL A 104 0.65 -1.08 -5.82
CA VAL A 104 1.80 -1.00 -4.93
C VAL A 104 2.90 -0.26 -5.66
N THR A 105 3.40 0.82 -5.07
CA THR A 105 4.47 1.65 -5.63
C THR A 105 5.70 1.54 -4.76
N ASN A 106 6.85 1.17 -5.35
CA ASN A 106 8.15 1.16 -4.68
C ASN A 106 8.80 2.55 -4.72
N HIS A 107 9.10 3.13 -3.56
CA HIS A 107 9.71 4.46 -3.46
C HIS A 107 11.17 4.51 -3.91
N THR A 108 11.87 3.38 -3.90
CA THR A 108 13.30 3.34 -4.25
C THR A 108 13.54 3.51 -5.75
N ASN A 109 12.65 2.98 -6.59
CA ASN A 109 12.82 2.99 -8.05
C ASN A 109 11.61 3.53 -8.83
N GLY A 110 10.55 3.95 -8.12
CA GLY A 110 9.32 4.48 -8.72
C GLY A 110 8.44 3.45 -9.44
N LYS A 111 8.81 2.16 -9.43
CA LYS A 111 8.02 1.12 -10.11
C LYS A 111 6.73 0.85 -9.35
N ALA A 112 5.64 0.67 -10.10
CA ALA A 112 4.34 0.33 -9.53
C ALA A 112 3.75 -0.91 -10.21
N VAL A 113 3.06 -1.74 -9.43
CA VAL A 113 2.39 -2.95 -9.91
C VAL A 113 1.03 -3.08 -9.24
N VAL A 114 0.03 -3.50 -10.01
CA VAL A 114 -1.29 -3.83 -9.48
C VAL A 114 -1.32 -5.30 -9.05
N LEU A 115 -1.64 -5.54 -7.78
CA LEU A 115 -1.68 -6.86 -7.17
C LEU A 115 -3.09 -7.17 -6.66
N ARG A 116 -3.41 -8.45 -6.59
CA ARG A 116 -4.64 -8.95 -5.96
C ARG A 116 -4.36 -9.45 -4.55
N ILE A 117 -5.23 -9.08 -3.60
CA ILE A 117 -5.13 -9.59 -2.23
C ILE A 117 -5.71 -11.00 -2.17
N THR A 118 -4.89 -12.00 -1.86
CA THR A 118 -5.27 -13.42 -1.80
C THR A 118 -4.99 -14.06 -0.44
N ASP A 119 -4.25 -13.38 0.43
CA ASP A 119 -3.80 -13.96 1.69
C ASP A 119 -3.82 -12.95 2.86
N ARG A 120 -3.60 -13.46 4.08
CA ARG A 120 -3.56 -12.67 5.32
C ARG A 120 -2.15 -12.53 5.86
N GLY A 121 -1.90 -11.43 6.55
CA GLY A 121 -0.58 -11.03 7.04
C GLY A 121 -0.16 -9.70 6.44
N PRO A 122 1.08 -9.23 6.66
CA PRO A 122 2.11 -9.78 7.56
C PRO A 122 1.77 -9.56 9.04
N PHE A 123 2.02 -10.53 9.92
CA PHE A 123 1.83 -10.37 11.38
C PHE A 123 3.01 -9.72 12.11
N VAL A 124 4.05 -9.33 11.37
CA VAL A 124 5.24 -8.67 11.93
C VAL A 124 5.06 -7.16 11.93
N ARG A 125 5.48 -6.49 13.01
CA ARG A 125 5.43 -5.03 13.14
C ARG A 125 6.28 -4.36 12.06
N GLY A 126 5.81 -3.21 11.57
CA GLY A 126 6.53 -2.41 10.56
C GLY A 126 6.33 -2.83 9.10
N ARG A 127 5.75 -4.00 8.82
CA ARG A 127 5.35 -4.44 7.47
C ARG A 127 3.87 -4.25 7.25
N ILE A 128 3.51 -3.75 6.07
CA ILE A 128 2.12 -3.50 5.68
C ILE A 128 1.61 -4.49 4.64
N ILE A 129 2.49 -5.05 3.80
CA ILE A 129 2.12 -5.99 2.74
C ILE A 129 3.23 -7.00 2.47
N ASP A 130 2.84 -8.25 2.22
CA ASP A 130 3.75 -9.26 1.69
C ASP A 130 3.34 -9.61 0.26
N VAL A 131 4.22 -9.38 -0.70
CA VAL A 131 3.93 -9.63 -2.12
C VAL A 131 4.50 -10.98 -2.56
N SER A 132 4.09 -11.46 -3.73
CA SER A 132 4.71 -12.63 -4.33
C SER A 132 6.14 -12.38 -4.81
N HIS A 133 6.90 -13.47 -4.94
CA HIS A 133 8.25 -13.39 -5.51
C HIS A 133 8.24 -12.79 -6.93
N GLY A 134 7.26 -13.14 -7.76
CA GLY A 134 7.04 -12.54 -9.08
C GLY A 134 6.79 -11.03 -9.01
N ALA A 135 5.93 -10.58 -8.09
CA ALA A 135 5.66 -9.17 -7.88
C ALA A 135 6.89 -8.40 -7.37
N ALA A 136 7.66 -8.98 -6.44
CA ALA A 136 8.89 -8.39 -5.92
C ALA A 136 9.97 -8.23 -6.99
N ARG A 137 10.04 -9.14 -7.96
CA ARG A 137 10.93 -9.02 -9.12
C ARG A 137 10.54 -7.84 -9.99
N VAL A 138 9.25 -7.68 -10.29
CA VAL A 138 8.76 -6.56 -11.12
C VAL A 138 8.94 -5.23 -10.38
N LEU A 139 8.61 -5.17 -9.09
CA LEU A 139 8.83 -4.01 -8.22
C LEU A 139 10.32 -3.75 -7.94
N GLY A 140 11.22 -4.67 -8.30
CA GLY A 140 12.66 -4.47 -8.27
C GLY A 140 13.27 -4.48 -6.88
N PHE A 141 12.68 -5.19 -5.91
CA PHE A 141 13.26 -5.32 -4.56
C PHE A 141 13.50 -6.77 -4.12
N ALA A 142 13.32 -7.75 -5.02
CA ALA A 142 13.57 -9.16 -4.73
C ALA A 142 14.99 -9.43 -4.19
N GLY A 143 16.00 -8.70 -4.67
CA GLY A 143 17.37 -8.81 -4.16
C GLY A 143 17.64 -8.10 -2.83
N GLN A 144 16.79 -7.14 -2.44
CA GLN A 144 16.90 -6.36 -1.20
C GLN A 144 16.14 -7.01 -0.03
N GLY A 145 15.24 -7.95 -0.32
CA GLY A 145 14.36 -8.58 0.67
C GLY A 145 13.13 -7.74 1.02
N THR A 146 13.33 -6.45 1.28
CA THR A 146 12.26 -5.51 1.67
C THR A 146 12.38 -4.17 0.95
N ALA A 147 11.27 -3.45 0.83
CA ALA A 147 11.25 -2.11 0.25
C ALA A 147 10.21 -1.23 0.93
N ARG A 148 10.42 0.08 0.90
CA ARG A 148 9.41 1.05 1.31
C ARG A 148 8.43 1.25 0.16
N VAL A 149 7.14 1.03 0.44
CA VAL A 149 6.07 1.09 -0.58
C VAL A 149 4.88 1.92 -0.13
N THR A 150 4.13 2.41 -1.10
CA THR A 150 2.76 2.92 -0.89
C THR A 150 1.77 1.99 -1.56
N ILE A 151 0.68 1.69 -0.86
CA ILE A 151 -0.44 0.88 -1.33
C ILE A 151 -1.62 1.80 -1.54
N GLU A 152 -2.19 1.76 -2.75
CA GLU A 152 -3.42 2.47 -3.08
C GLU A 152 -4.49 1.44 -3.47
N ARG A 153 -5.64 1.48 -2.80
CA ARG A 153 -6.76 0.61 -3.17
C ARG A 153 -7.38 1.11 -4.47
N MET A 154 -7.44 0.24 -5.47
CA MET A 154 -8.14 0.55 -6.72
C MET A 154 -9.64 0.47 -6.45
N GLY A 155 -10.31 1.63 -6.49
CA GLY A 155 -11.77 1.67 -6.48
C GLY A 155 -12.32 0.90 -7.68
N VAL A 156 -13.27 0.02 -7.44
CA VAL A 156 -14.14 -0.45 -8.53
C VAL A 156 -15.15 0.67 -8.70
N ASP A 157 -15.02 1.47 -9.75
CA ASP A 157 -16.02 2.47 -10.07
C ASP A 157 -17.34 1.71 -10.31
N ARG A 158 -18.32 1.91 -9.42
CA ARG A 158 -19.56 1.12 -9.38
C ARG A 158 -20.52 1.46 -10.52
N THR A 159 -20.09 2.18 -11.55
CA THR A 159 -20.94 2.59 -12.67
C THR A 159 -21.35 1.41 -13.55
N THR A 160 -20.72 0.24 -13.40
CA THR A 160 -21.22 -1.00 -13.99
C THR A 160 -21.37 -2.02 -12.88
N VAL A 161 -22.55 -2.04 -12.25
CA VAL A 161 -23.06 -3.27 -11.62
C VAL A 161 -23.37 -4.21 -12.77
N GLU A 162 -22.33 -4.84 -13.32
CA GLU A 162 -22.51 -6.10 -14.00
C GLU A 162 -22.86 -7.09 -12.89
N THR A 163 -24.14 -7.48 -12.88
CA THR A 163 -24.68 -8.60 -12.13
C THR A 163 -23.60 -9.69 -12.04
N PRO A 164 -23.26 -10.21 -10.85
CA PRO A 164 -22.30 -11.29 -10.76
C PRO A 164 -22.75 -12.37 -11.74
N PRO A 165 -21.93 -12.77 -12.74
CA PRO A 165 -22.30 -13.89 -13.57
C PRO A 165 -22.49 -15.05 -12.61
N ALA A 166 -23.75 -15.47 -12.49
CA ALA A 166 -24.10 -16.68 -11.79
C ALA A 166 -23.17 -17.76 -12.31
N ALA A 167 -22.31 -18.27 -11.43
CA ALA A 167 -21.46 -19.42 -11.68
C ALA A 167 -20.62 -19.35 -12.97
N ALA A 168 -19.45 -18.72 -12.90
CA ALA A 168 -18.33 -19.31 -13.63
C ALA A 168 -18.00 -20.65 -12.93
N PRO A 169 -18.15 -21.81 -13.58
CA PRO A 169 -17.77 -23.07 -12.95
C PRO A 169 -16.29 -23.00 -12.60
N ALA A 170 -15.94 -23.43 -11.39
CA ALA A 170 -14.57 -23.84 -11.10
C ALA A 170 -14.09 -24.70 -12.28
N PRO A 171 -12.86 -24.52 -12.81
CA PRO A 171 -12.37 -25.40 -13.86
C PRO A 171 -12.26 -26.81 -13.28
N ALA A 172 -13.32 -27.58 -13.49
CA ALA A 172 -13.29 -29.03 -13.48
C ALA A 172 -12.40 -29.45 -14.65
N ALA A 173 -11.43 -30.30 -14.35
CA ALA A 173 -10.63 -31.07 -15.29
C ALA A 173 -9.67 -30.29 -16.22
N ALA A 174 -8.41 -30.23 -15.79
CA ALA A 174 -7.37 -30.85 -16.59
C ALA A 174 -6.79 -32.03 -15.78
N ARG A 175 -7.56 -33.12 -15.76
CA ARG A 175 -7.00 -34.46 -15.62
C ARG A 175 -6.55 -34.85 -17.02
N ALA A 176 -5.25 -34.93 -17.23
CA ALA A 176 -4.65 -35.74 -18.29
C ALA A 176 -3.55 -36.56 -17.60
N GLU A 177 -3.88 -37.82 -17.35
CA GLU A 177 -2.89 -38.87 -17.18
C GLU A 177 -2.20 -39.12 -18.53
N ALA A 178 -0.89 -39.25 -18.50
CA ALA A 178 -0.04 -40.09 -19.35
C ALA A 178 1.34 -39.99 -18.70
N ASP A 179 1.65 -40.87 -17.74
CA ASP A 179 2.45 -42.06 -18.03
C ASP A 179 3.51 -41.82 -19.11
N VAL A 180 4.66 -41.29 -18.68
CA VAL A 180 5.97 -41.85 -19.04
C VAL A 180 6.83 -41.70 -17.80
N SER A 181 7.16 -42.81 -17.16
CA SER A 181 8.30 -42.88 -16.25
C SER A 181 9.59 -42.69 -17.07
N PRO A 182 10.45 -41.70 -16.81
CA PRO A 182 11.87 -41.89 -17.06
C PRO A 182 12.47 -42.52 -15.80
N VAL A 183 12.93 -43.76 -15.98
CA VAL A 183 13.90 -44.43 -15.12
C VAL A 183 14.98 -43.43 -14.73
N LEU A 184 15.07 -43.05 -13.44
CA LEU A 184 16.28 -42.43 -12.92
C LEU A 184 17.36 -43.53 -12.92
N PRO A 185 18.51 -43.36 -13.59
CA PRO A 185 19.66 -44.21 -13.28
C PRO A 185 20.06 -43.93 -11.83
N GLU A 186 20.18 -44.98 -11.02
CA GLU A 186 20.83 -44.91 -9.71
C GLU A 186 22.25 -44.35 -9.91
N ALA A 187 22.42 -43.06 -9.63
CA ALA A 187 23.73 -42.48 -9.42
C ALA A 187 24.25 -43.06 -8.11
N GLY A 188 25.15 -44.05 -8.25
CA GLY A 188 25.81 -44.70 -7.14
C GLY A 188 26.41 -43.70 -6.16
N LEU A 189 26.14 -43.94 -4.88
CA LEU A 189 26.94 -43.42 -3.78
C LEU A 189 28.43 -43.62 -4.10
N PRO A 190 29.31 -42.61 -3.94
CA PRO A 190 30.73 -42.87 -3.91
C PRO A 190 31.04 -43.79 -2.73
N ARG A 191 31.51 -45.00 -3.03
CA ARG A 191 32.19 -45.86 -2.06
C ARG A 191 33.44 -45.11 -1.62
N ASN A 192 33.53 -44.84 -0.32
CA ASN A 192 34.70 -44.31 0.35
C ASN A 192 35.81 -45.38 0.31
N PRO A 193 36.95 -45.18 -0.38
CA PRO A 193 38.08 -46.08 -0.27
C PRO A 193 38.99 -45.63 0.88
N GLU A 194 39.06 -46.50 1.89
CA GLU A 194 40.25 -46.91 2.64
C GLU A 194 41.26 -45.86 3.15
N GLY A 195 41.68 -46.03 4.41
CA GLY A 195 42.98 -45.49 4.83
C GLY A 195 43.18 -45.32 6.33
N ASN A 196 42.96 -46.38 7.11
CA ASN A 196 43.50 -46.45 8.46
C ASN A 196 45.03 -46.51 8.39
N GLY A 197 45.71 -45.56 9.01
CA GLY A 197 47.14 -45.58 9.24
C GLY A 197 47.41 -45.46 10.72
N LYS A 198 47.50 -46.61 11.41
CA LYS A 198 48.46 -46.97 12.47
C LYS A 198 48.40 -48.47 12.70
#